data_AF-A0A379YJQ5-F1
#
_entry.id   AF-A0A379YJQ5-F1
#
_cell.length_a   1.000
_cell.length_b   1.000
_cell.length_c   1.000
_cell.angle_alpha   90.00
_cell.angle_beta   90.00
_cell.angle_gamma   90.00
#
_symmetry.space_group_name_H-M   'P 1'
#
loop_
_entity.id
_entity.type
_entity.pdbx_description
1 polymer ?
#
loop_
_entity_poly.entity_id
_entity_poly.type
_entity_poly.pdbx_seq_one_letter_code
_entity_poly.pdbx_strand_id
1 'polypeptide(L)'
;MNHTTDPTLETLIVETATALGMDNPSEQMLLEFTTINTGTSSNNVIPFQQSSHNSRKADGLTRISGVFIHNDPARFEPGALADAVEAFQNQIRSKQALGTLRGSEFKASPVVDPATAAIVIEKLELNKEGHAIGVCAVCSKKLEALLRISWIPTVMVRGLGRINEKTRQTRKGFRLTALDVGWTGRGSAVTATLGSDFSIHEQATSKTSTTRLTEQQQHEPAAEPVATKQRLISPELIAEKFDNKRRVNDRMAQWISSVRNNTDFK
;
A
#
# COMPACT_ATOMS: atom_id res chain seq x y z
N MET A 1 37.92 -21.64 -1.31
CA MET A 1 36.93 -20.86 -0.55
C MET A 1 35.59 -21.16 -1.18
N ASN A 2 34.68 -21.80 -0.45
CA ASN A 2 33.38 -22.19 -0.99
C ASN A 2 32.61 -20.93 -1.36
N HIS A 3 32.39 -20.71 -2.66
CA HIS A 3 31.35 -19.82 -3.12
C HIS A 3 30.01 -20.45 -2.71
N THR A 4 29.52 -20.13 -1.51
CA THR A 4 28.10 -20.30 -1.21
C THR A 4 27.38 -19.31 -2.10
N THR A 5 26.87 -19.80 -3.23
CA THR A 5 25.91 -19.06 -4.05
C THR A 5 24.73 -18.72 -3.15
N ASP A 6 24.36 -17.45 -3.10
CA ASP A 6 23.13 -17.02 -2.42
C ASP A 6 21.96 -17.91 -2.89
N PRO A 7 21.11 -18.39 -1.97
CA PRO A 7 20.01 -19.28 -2.34
C PRO A 7 19.08 -18.58 -3.33
N THR A 8 18.61 -19.32 -4.33
CA THR A 8 17.65 -18.77 -5.30
C THR A 8 16.28 -18.55 -4.63
N LEU A 9 15.43 -17.74 -5.26
CA LEU A 9 14.09 -17.47 -4.73
C LEU A 9 13.26 -18.76 -4.63
N GLU A 10 13.39 -19.67 -5.59
CA GLU A 10 12.71 -20.96 -5.60
C GLU A 10 13.14 -21.80 -4.40
N THR A 11 14.45 -21.88 -4.13
CA THR A 11 14.98 -22.57 -2.94
C THR A 11 14.42 -21.96 -1.66
N LEU A 12 14.42 -20.63 -1.54
CA LEU A 12 13.88 -19.94 -0.37
C LEU A 12 12.39 -20.20 -0.17
N ILE A 13 11.60 -20.26 -1.25
CA ILE A 13 10.16 -20.57 -1.18
C ILE A 13 9.96 -21.99 -0.64
N VAL A 14 10.66 -22.97 -1.20
CA VAL A 14 10.51 -24.38 -0.79
C VAL A 14 10.98 -24.59 0.65
N GLU A 15 12.12 -24.02 1.03
CA GLU A 15 12.64 -24.09 2.40
C GLU A 15 11.66 -23.44 3.39
N THR A 16 11.14 -22.25 3.07
CA THR A 16 10.20 -21.54 3.93
C THR A 16 8.87 -22.30 4.04
N ALA A 17 8.34 -22.81 2.92
CA ALA A 17 7.12 -23.62 2.92
C ALA A 17 7.28 -24.89 3.77
N THR A 18 8.45 -25.54 3.69
CA THR A 18 8.79 -26.71 4.49
C THR A 18 8.86 -26.35 5.99
N ALA A 19 9.54 -25.25 6.34
CA ALA A 19 9.64 -24.76 7.71
C ALA A 19 8.28 -24.36 8.31
N LEU A 20 7.36 -23.87 7.48
CA LEU A 20 5.98 -23.55 7.87
C LEU A 20 5.05 -24.77 7.91
N GLY A 21 5.55 -25.98 7.59
CA GLY A 21 4.77 -27.21 7.57
C GLY A 21 3.65 -27.18 6.54
N MET A 22 3.85 -26.53 5.39
CA MET A 22 2.85 -26.44 4.33
C MET A 22 2.82 -27.71 3.48
N ASP A 23 1.63 -28.08 3.02
CA ASP A 23 1.46 -29.18 2.07
C ASP A 23 2.10 -28.85 0.72
N ASN A 24 2.76 -29.83 0.10
CA ASN A 24 3.43 -29.70 -1.21
C ASN A 24 4.34 -28.45 -1.28
N PRO A 25 5.42 -28.36 -0.48
CA PRO A 25 6.31 -27.20 -0.46
C PRO A 25 6.86 -26.78 -1.83
N SER A 26 7.10 -27.75 -2.71
CA SER A 26 7.59 -27.54 -4.08
C SER A 26 6.57 -26.88 -5.03
N GLU A 27 5.28 -26.88 -4.68
CA GLU A 27 4.23 -26.26 -5.47
C GLU A 27 3.87 -24.85 -4.97
N GLN A 28 4.47 -24.41 -3.86
CA GLN A 28 4.17 -23.10 -3.30
C GLN A 28 4.74 -21.99 -4.18
N MET A 29 3.99 -20.89 -4.26
CA MET A 29 4.40 -19.68 -4.95
C MET A 29 4.49 -18.54 -3.96
N LEU A 30 5.45 -17.64 -4.16
CA LEU A 30 5.44 -16.35 -3.51
C LEU A 30 4.32 -15.50 -4.10
N LEU A 31 3.31 -15.20 -3.30
CA LEU A 31 2.18 -14.35 -3.65
C LEU A 31 2.42 -12.96 -3.07
N GLU A 32 2.47 -11.96 -3.94
CA GLU A 32 2.63 -10.56 -3.57
C GLU A 32 1.52 -9.72 -4.18
N PHE A 33 0.82 -8.96 -3.34
CA PHE A 33 -0.26 -8.11 -3.82
C PHE A 33 -0.51 -6.93 -2.88
N THR A 34 -1.13 -5.90 -3.44
CA THR A 34 -1.59 -4.74 -2.68
C THR A 34 -3.02 -4.97 -2.22
N THR A 35 -3.41 -4.25 -1.18
CA THR A 35 -4.71 -4.42 -0.51
C THR A 35 -5.82 -3.62 -1.19
N ILE A 36 -5.49 -2.86 -2.24
CA ILE A 36 -6.43 -1.98 -2.93
C ILE A 36 -7.42 -2.86 -3.70
N ASN A 37 -8.70 -2.71 -3.38
CA ASN A 37 -9.79 -3.42 -4.04
C ASN A 37 -9.72 -3.18 -5.56
N THR A 38 -9.61 -4.26 -6.34
CA THR A 38 -9.51 -4.23 -7.80
C THR A 38 -10.87 -4.08 -8.50
N GLY A 39 -11.99 -4.02 -7.76
CA GLY A 39 -13.34 -3.85 -8.29
C GLY A 39 -13.90 -2.42 -8.12
N THR A 40 -14.10 -1.73 -9.24
CA THR A 40 -15.12 -0.67 -9.45
C THR A 40 -15.37 0.32 -8.29
N SER A 41 -14.47 1.27 -8.08
CA SER A 41 -14.75 2.70 -8.24
C SER A 41 -13.49 3.47 -7.87
N SER A 42 -13.05 4.33 -8.77
CA SER A 42 -11.83 5.14 -8.62
C SER A 42 -11.93 6.22 -7.54
N ASN A 43 -12.97 6.24 -6.71
CA ASN A 43 -13.27 7.36 -5.79
C ASN A 43 -13.65 6.95 -4.36
N ASN A 44 -13.67 5.65 -4.02
CA ASN A 44 -13.87 5.19 -2.62
C ASN A 44 -12.56 4.72 -1.97
N VAL A 45 -11.45 5.40 -2.28
CA VAL A 45 -10.37 5.48 -1.28
C VAL A 45 -10.99 6.31 -0.17
N ILE A 46 -11.53 5.67 0.86
CA ILE A 46 -12.00 6.36 2.05
C ILE A 46 -10.82 7.23 2.49
N PRO A 47 -10.88 8.57 2.31
CA PRO A 47 -9.85 9.44 2.82
C PRO A 47 -10.18 9.52 4.31
N PHE A 48 -9.60 8.65 5.12
CA PHE A 48 -9.92 8.68 6.53
C PHE A 48 -8.99 9.63 7.26
N GLN A 49 -9.65 10.50 8.04
CA GLN A 49 -9.04 11.44 8.98
C GLN A 49 -7.90 10.76 9.71
N GLN A 50 -6.80 11.50 9.88
CA GLN A 50 -5.88 11.28 10.98
C GLN A 50 -6.69 11.33 12.27
N SER A 51 -7.22 10.19 12.72
CA SER A 51 -7.68 10.07 14.08
C SER A 51 -6.41 10.02 14.93
N SER A 52 -6.11 11.13 15.58
CA SER A 52 -5.25 11.16 16.76
C SER A 52 -5.97 10.44 17.90
N HIS A 53 -6.21 9.14 17.76
CA HIS A 53 -6.50 8.31 18.91
C HIS A 53 -5.18 8.03 19.60
N ASN A 54 -4.93 8.75 20.70
CA ASN A 54 -3.82 8.52 21.62
C ASN A 54 -3.95 7.15 22.28
N SER A 55 -3.70 6.08 21.53
CA SER A 55 -3.34 4.78 22.08
C SER A 55 -1.89 4.89 22.56
N ARG A 56 -1.71 5.53 23.72
CA ARG A 56 -0.42 5.66 24.40
C ARG A 56 -0.06 4.29 24.97
N LYS A 57 0.69 3.47 24.22
CA LYS A 57 1.79 2.79 24.90
C LYS A 57 2.84 3.87 25.18
N ALA A 58 3.39 3.89 26.39
CA ALA A 58 4.41 4.86 26.78
C ALA A 58 5.77 4.63 26.07
N ASP A 59 5.77 3.92 24.93
CA ASP A 59 6.95 3.49 24.20
C ASP A 59 7.43 4.50 23.15
N GLY A 60 6.67 5.56 22.89
CA GLY A 60 7.06 6.61 21.95
C GLY A 60 6.90 6.24 20.47
N LEU A 61 6.34 5.07 20.15
CA LEU A 61 6.35 4.55 18.78
C LEU A 61 5.16 5.03 17.94
N THR A 62 5.46 5.45 16.71
CA THR A 62 4.47 5.68 15.65
C THR A 62 3.83 4.35 15.25
N ARG A 63 2.51 4.35 15.05
CA ARG A 63 1.75 3.15 14.65
C ARG A 63 0.99 3.38 13.37
N ILE A 64 0.90 2.36 12.53
CA ILE A 64 -0.02 2.32 11.38
C ILE A 64 -1.12 1.32 11.70
N SER A 65 -2.38 1.69 11.51
CA SER A 65 -3.55 0.85 11.79
C SER A 65 -4.61 0.97 10.70
N GLY A 66 -5.40 -0.08 10.49
CA GLY A 66 -6.51 -0.04 9.54
C GLY A 66 -6.75 -1.40 8.88
N VAL A 67 -7.40 -1.41 7.73
CA VAL A 67 -7.59 -2.63 6.95
C VAL A 67 -6.28 -2.98 6.27
N PHE A 68 -5.63 -4.04 6.75
CA PHE A 68 -4.37 -4.54 6.19
C PHE A 68 -4.60 -5.56 5.09
N ILE A 69 -5.73 -6.27 5.03
CA ILE A 69 -6.07 -7.15 3.91
C ILE A 69 -7.60 -7.15 3.73
N HIS A 70 -8.06 -6.83 2.52
CA HIS A 70 -9.47 -7.02 2.17
C HIS A 70 -9.74 -8.48 1.83
N ASN A 71 -10.81 -9.02 2.43
CA ASN A 71 -11.38 -10.30 2.02
C ASN A 71 -12.10 -10.12 0.68
N ASP A 72 -11.35 -10.23 -0.41
CA ASP A 72 -11.85 -10.13 -1.76
C ASP A 72 -12.22 -11.54 -2.28
N PRO A 73 -13.52 -11.83 -2.54
CA PRO A 73 -13.95 -13.10 -3.09
C PRO A 73 -13.37 -13.39 -4.48
N ALA A 74 -12.88 -12.40 -5.23
CA ALA A 74 -12.16 -12.65 -6.48
C ALA A 74 -10.72 -13.13 -6.23
N ARG A 75 -10.17 -12.87 -5.04
CA ARG A 75 -8.77 -13.17 -4.68
C ARG A 75 -8.62 -14.41 -3.84
N PHE A 76 -9.52 -14.68 -2.91
CA PHE A 76 -9.39 -15.76 -1.94
C PHE A 76 -10.51 -16.78 -2.10
N GLU A 77 -10.15 -18.06 -2.02
CA GLU A 77 -11.15 -19.09 -1.74
C GLU A 77 -11.78 -18.84 -0.35
N PRO A 78 -13.04 -19.21 -0.13
CA PRO A 78 -13.71 -19.04 1.17
C PRO A 78 -12.89 -19.63 2.32
N GLY A 79 -12.54 -18.79 3.30
CA GLY A 79 -11.76 -19.18 4.48
C GLY A 79 -10.24 -19.10 4.32
N ALA A 80 -9.70 -18.95 3.11
CA ALA A 80 -8.24 -18.92 2.91
C ALA A 80 -7.57 -17.74 3.65
N LEU A 81 -8.20 -16.56 3.66
CA LEU A 81 -7.69 -15.42 4.42
C LEU A 81 -7.77 -15.65 5.94
N ALA A 82 -8.84 -16.28 6.42
CA ALA A 82 -9.03 -16.53 7.84
C ALA A 82 -7.95 -17.47 8.39
N ASP A 83 -7.72 -18.60 7.70
CA ASP A 83 -6.68 -19.57 8.04
C ASP A 83 -5.29 -18.92 8.04
N ALA A 84 -5.05 -17.98 7.11
CA ALA A 84 -3.78 -17.28 6.99
C ALA A 84 -3.56 -16.27 8.14
N VAL A 85 -4.59 -15.52 8.52
CA VAL A 85 -4.55 -14.59 9.65
C VAL A 85 -4.37 -15.32 10.98
N GLU A 86 -5.05 -16.46 11.16
CA GLU A 86 -4.90 -17.30 12.35
C GLU A 86 -3.47 -17.85 12.49
N ALA A 87 -2.91 -18.40 11.42
CA ALA A 87 -1.54 -18.92 11.44
C ALA A 87 -0.50 -17.81 11.70
N PHE A 88 -0.74 -16.60 11.19
CA PHE A 88 0.16 -15.46 11.36
C PHE A 88 0.23 -14.96 12.82
N GLN A 89 -0.76 -15.29 13.66
CA GLN A 89 -0.75 -14.93 15.09
C GLN A 89 0.48 -15.47 15.83
N ASN A 90 1.08 -16.58 15.38
CA ASN A 90 2.30 -17.10 15.98
C ASN A 90 3.47 -16.13 15.82
N GLN A 91 3.63 -15.52 14.65
CA GLN A 91 4.67 -14.53 14.39
C GLN A 91 4.43 -13.24 15.20
N ILE A 92 3.16 -12.82 15.34
CA ILE A 92 2.81 -11.64 16.14
C ILE A 92 3.11 -11.88 17.62
N ARG A 93 2.74 -13.05 18.15
CA ARG A 93 2.99 -13.44 19.55
C ARG A 93 4.48 -13.54 19.85
N SER A 94 5.27 -14.11 18.94
CA SER A 94 6.73 -14.22 19.08
C SER A 94 7.51 -12.95 18.75
N LYS A 95 6.82 -11.86 18.37
CA LYS A 95 7.43 -10.58 17.96
C LYS A 95 8.31 -10.67 16.71
N GLN A 96 8.06 -11.68 15.87
CA GLN A 96 8.77 -11.93 14.61
C GLN A 96 7.97 -11.50 13.38
N ALA A 97 6.78 -10.92 13.55
CA ALA A 97 5.97 -10.40 12.45
C ALA A 97 6.54 -9.07 11.91
N LEU A 98 7.72 -9.14 11.29
CA LEU A 98 8.39 -7.99 10.68
C LEU A 98 7.81 -7.68 9.30
N GLY A 99 7.99 -6.43 8.88
CA GLY A 99 7.63 -5.94 7.55
C GLY A 99 8.65 -4.92 7.06
N THR A 100 8.85 -4.85 5.76
CA THR A 100 9.84 -3.95 5.12
C THR A 100 9.18 -2.68 4.58
N LEU A 101 9.98 -1.63 4.38
CA LEU A 101 9.61 -0.50 3.55
C LEU A 101 10.07 -0.78 2.12
N ARG A 102 9.13 -1.06 1.21
CA ARG A 102 9.45 -1.34 -0.19
C ARG A 102 9.85 -0.08 -0.94
N GLY A 103 10.94 -0.21 -1.69
CA GLY A 103 11.43 0.80 -2.65
C GLY A 103 11.93 0.12 -3.92
N SER A 104 12.70 0.84 -4.73
CA SER A 104 13.31 0.31 -5.97
C SER A 104 14.21 -0.91 -5.72
N GLU A 105 14.88 -0.94 -4.57
CA GLU A 105 15.83 -1.99 -4.18
C GLU A 105 15.15 -3.23 -3.56
N PHE A 106 13.82 -3.28 -3.54
CA PHE A 106 13.12 -4.41 -2.96
C PHE A 106 13.41 -5.69 -3.77
N LYS A 107 13.88 -6.72 -3.07
CA LYS A 107 14.07 -8.07 -3.63
C LYS A 107 12.97 -8.99 -3.12
N ALA A 108 12.31 -9.68 -4.03
CA ALA A 108 11.29 -10.67 -3.69
C ALA A 108 11.91 -11.76 -2.82
N SER A 109 11.27 -12.04 -1.69
CA SER A 109 11.66 -13.09 -0.75
C SER A 109 10.45 -13.47 0.10
N PRO A 110 10.26 -14.74 0.46
CA PRO A 110 9.23 -15.12 1.43
C PRO A 110 9.56 -14.67 2.85
N VAL A 111 10.83 -14.40 3.17
CA VAL A 111 11.29 -14.00 4.50
C VAL A 111 11.63 -12.51 4.54
N VAL A 112 11.44 -11.88 5.69
CA VAL A 112 11.87 -10.50 5.94
C VAL A 112 13.31 -10.51 6.42
N ASP A 113 14.17 -9.72 5.79
CA ASP A 113 15.49 -9.42 6.34
C ASP A 113 15.34 -8.43 7.52
N PRO A 114 15.67 -8.81 8.76
CA PRO A 114 15.58 -7.93 9.91
C PRO A 114 16.38 -6.64 9.77
N ALA A 115 17.47 -6.64 8.99
CA ALA A 115 18.29 -5.45 8.75
C ALA A 115 17.56 -4.37 7.94
N THR A 116 16.53 -4.76 7.16
CA THR A 116 15.72 -3.85 6.34
C THR A 116 14.29 -3.67 6.86
N ALA A 117 13.98 -4.26 8.02
CA ALA A 117 12.66 -4.15 8.63
C ALA A 117 12.33 -2.68 8.96
N ALA A 118 11.07 -2.31 8.70
CA ALA A 118 10.55 -0.97 8.90
C ALA A 118 9.33 -0.91 9.83
N ILE A 119 8.61 -2.04 9.95
CA ILE A 119 7.47 -2.18 10.84
C ILE A 119 7.50 -3.54 11.56
N VAL A 120 6.81 -3.59 12.69
CA VAL A 120 6.50 -4.83 13.41
C VAL A 120 4.99 -4.90 13.63
N ILE A 121 4.34 -5.96 13.15
CA ILE A 121 2.89 -6.15 13.31
C ILE A 121 2.62 -6.51 14.78
N GLU A 122 1.83 -5.67 15.46
CA GLU A 122 1.44 -5.86 16.85
C GLU A 122 0.10 -6.60 16.96
N LYS A 123 -0.78 -6.44 15.97
CA LYS A 123 -2.12 -7.03 15.93
C LYS A 123 -2.59 -7.23 14.50
N LEU A 124 -3.29 -8.33 14.25
CA LEU A 124 -4.03 -8.59 13.01
C LEU A 124 -5.24 -9.47 13.35
N GLU A 125 -6.45 -9.05 13.04
CA GLU A 125 -7.69 -9.79 13.35
C GLU A 125 -8.74 -9.59 12.26
N LEU A 126 -9.68 -10.52 12.13
CA LEU A 126 -10.79 -10.35 11.20
C LEU A 126 -11.89 -9.48 11.80
N ASN A 127 -12.43 -8.53 11.03
CA ASN A 127 -13.67 -7.85 11.38
C ASN A 127 -14.90 -8.71 11.02
N LYS A 128 -16.12 -8.19 11.27
CA LYS A 128 -17.38 -8.89 10.99
C LYS A 128 -17.57 -9.21 9.50
N GLU A 129 -17.00 -8.40 8.63
CA GLU A 129 -17.01 -8.55 7.17
C GLU A 129 -15.89 -9.47 6.67
N GLY A 130 -15.05 -10.01 7.58
CA GLY A 130 -13.94 -10.92 7.28
C GLY A 130 -12.67 -10.24 6.76
N HIS A 131 -12.58 -8.90 6.75
CA HIS A 131 -11.36 -8.17 6.42
C HIS A 131 -10.36 -8.24 7.57
N ALA A 132 -9.06 -8.34 7.25
CA ALA A 132 -8.00 -8.35 8.24
C ALA A 132 -7.65 -6.90 8.64
N ILE A 133 -8.02 -6.51 9.87
CA ILE A 133 -7.69 -5.24 10.50
C ILE A 133 -6.43 -5.42 11.33
N GLY A 134 -5.44 -4.54 11.15
CA GLY A 134 -4.17 -4.65 11.84
C GLY A 134 -3.68 -3.36 12.46
N VAL A 135 -2.65 -3.52 13.32
CA VAL A 135 -1.85 -2.45 13.91
C VAL A 135 -0.39 -2.87 13.81
N CYS A 136 0.48 -1.99 13.36
CA CYS A 136 1.92 -2.19 13.38
C CYS A 136 2.65 -0.99 13.99
N ALA A 137 3.73 -1.26 14.70
CA ALA A 137 4.65 -0.24 15.19
C ALA A 137 5.72 0.02 14.13
N VAL A 138 6.06 1.30 13.93
CA VAL A 138 7.10 1.75 13.02
C VAL A 138 8.45 1.73 13.74
N CYS A 139 9.40 0.98 13.19
CA CYS A 139 10.78 0.91 13.70
C CYS A 139 11.81 1.55 12.76
N SER A 140 11.43 1.90 11.52
CA SER A 140 12.31 2.62 10.59
C SER A 140 12.16 4.13 10.70
N LYS A 141 13.28 4.83 10.94
CA LYS A 141 13.35 6.30 10.90
C LYS A 141 12.97 6.88 9.53
N LYS A 142 13.28 6.16 8.44
CA LYS A 142 12.92 6.59 7.09
C LYS A 142 11.40 6.59 6.91
N LEU A 143 10.75 5.48 7.29
CA LEU A 143 9.30 5.39 7.24
C LEU A 143 8.66 6.44 8.15
N GLU A 144 9.16 6.59 9.37
CA GLU A 144 8.66 7.58 10.32
C GLU A 144 8.74 9.01 9.76
N ALA A 145 9.87 9.40 9.16
CA ALA A 145 10.01 10.71 8.53
C ALA A 145 9.00 10.92 7.39
N LEU A 146 8.76 9.90 6.56
CA LEU A 146 7.77 9.95 5.49
C LEU A 146 6.34 10.13 6.04
N LEU A 147 5.99 9.42 7.11
CA LEU A 147 4.68 9.57 7.77
C LEU A 147 4.51 10.98 8.36
N ARG A 148 5.57 11.58 8.93
CA ARG A 148 5.54 12.94 9.47
C ARG A 148 5.31 14.00 8.41
N ILE A 149 5.74 13.77 7.16
CA ILE A 149 5.44 14.63 6.01
C ILE A 149 4.14 14.22 5.29
N SER A 150 3.26 13.50 5.98
CA SER A 150 1.93 13.10 5.51
C SER A 150 1.92 12.11 4.34
N TRP A 151 2.98 11.33 4.14
CA TRP A 151 2.91 10.20 3.21
C TRP A 151 1.97 9.12 3.77
N ILE A 152 1.01 8.69 2.95
CA ILE A 152 0.09 7.60 3.29
C ILE A 152 0.56 6.33 2.57
N PRO A 153 1.17 5.38 3.29
CA PRO A 153 1.68 4.15 2.67
C PRO A 153 0.54 3.20 2.32
N THR A 154 0.81 2.26 1.42
CA THR A 154 -0.04 1.08 1.21
C THR A 154 0.57 -0.13 1.91
N VAL A 155 -0.27 -0.93 2.57
CA VAL A 155 0.12 -2.24 3.06
C VAL A 155 0.18 -3.21 1.88
N MET A 156 1.29 -3.93 1.78
CA MET A 156 1.54 -4.94 0.75
C MET A 156 1.68 -6.29 1.42
N VAL A 157 0.99 -7.28 0.86
CA VAL A 157 0.97 -8.64 1.39
C VAL A 157 2.06 -9.46 0.74
N ARG A 158 2.80 -10.22 1.57
CA ARG A 158 3.58 -11.38 1.13
C ARG A 158 3.08 -12.64 1.81
N GLY A 159 2.99 -13.69 1.02
CA GLY A 159 2.75 -15.01 1.56
C GLY A 159 3.10 -16.11 0.59
N LEU A 160 3.05 -17.33 1.10
CA LEU A 160 3.19 -18.54 0.30
C LEU A 160 1.83 -19.17 0.11
N GLY A 161 1.53 -19.55 -1.13
CA GLY A 161 0.28 -20.23 -1.44
C GLY A 161 0.25 -20.80 -2.83
N ARG A 162 -0.89 -21.43 -3.14
CA ARG A 162 -1.21 -21.96 -4.46
C ARG A 162 -2.42 -21.24 -5.02
N ILE A 163 -2.50 -21.17 -6.35
CA ILE A 163 -3.63 -20.59 -7.07
C ILE A 163 -4.54 -21.71 -7.59
N ASN A 164 -5.84 -21.53 -7.46
CA ASN A 164 -6.83 -22.35 -8.15
C ASN A 164 -6.83 -21.95 -9.62
N GLU A 165 -6.50 -22.88 -10.51
CA GLU A 165 -6.35 -22.57 -11.94
C GLU A 165 -7.67 -22.12 -12.58
N LYS A 166 -8.80 -22.63 -12.09
CA LYS A 166 -10.13 -22.34 -12.64
C LYS A 166 -10.65 -21.00 -12.17
N THR A 167 -10.59 -20.73 -10.87
CA THR A 167 -11.15 -19.51 -10.28
C THR A 167 -10.14 -18.37 -10.17
N ARG A 168 -8.85 -18.67 -10.38
CA ARG A 168 -7.71 -17.75 -10.17
C ARG A 168 -7.60 -17.22 -8.72
N GLN A 169 -8.31 -17.85 -7.79
CA GLN A 169 -8.27 -17.52 -6.38
C GLN A 169 -7.08 -18.20 -5.67
N THR A 170 -6.62 -17.57 -4.61
CA THR A 170 -5.67 -18.13 -3.65
C THR A 170 -6.36 -19.22 -2.84
N ARG A 171 -5.77 -20.42 -2.83
CA ARG A 171 -6.35 -21.59 -2.18
C ARG A 171 -6.24 -21.54 -0.67
N LYS A 172 -7.08 -22.35 0.00
CA LYS A 172 -6.85 -22.70 1.41
C LYS A 172 -5.44 -23.28 1.63
N GLY A 173 -4.88 -23.03 2.81
CA GLY A 173 -3.48 -23.33 3.13
C GLY A 173 -2.50 -22.20 2.78
N PHE A 174 -2.98 -21.06 2.25
CA PHE A 174 -2.20 -19.84 2.14
C PHE A 174 -1.63 -19.40 3.50
N ARG A 175 -0.36 -19.00 3.51
CA ARG A 175 0.35 -18.53 4.71
C ARG A 175 0.88 -17.11 4.48
N LEU A 176 0.48 -16.18 5.35
CA LEU A 176 1.11 -14.87 5.43
C LEU A 176 2.53 -15.05 5.95
N THR A 177 3.49 -14.43 5.26
CA THR A 177 4.89 -14.41 5.71
C THR A 177 5.33 -13.01 6.08
N ALA A 178 4.75 -11.96 5.49
CA ALA A 178 4.98 -10.58 5.90
C ALA A 178 3.85 -9.65 5.46
N LEU A 179 3.75 -8.53 6.17
CA LEU A 179 3.01 -7.35 5.74
C LEU A 179 4.01 -6.21 5.63
N ASP A 180 4.26 -5.74 4.42
CA ASP A 180 5.18 -4.63 4.14
C ASP A 180 4.40 -3.33 3.96
N VAL A 181 5.13 -2.22 3.91
CA VAL A 181 4.61 -0.93 3.48
C VAL A 181 5.33 -0.45 2.24
N GLY A 182 4.60 0.19 1.33
CA GLY A 182 5.21 0.70 0.10
C GLY A 182 4.33 1.70 -0.63
N TRP A 183 4.87 2.20 -1.73
CA TRP A 183 4.16 3.13 -2.61
C TRP A 183 3.50 2.39 -3.78
N THR A 184 2.25 2.74 -4.07
CA THR A 184 1.47 2.15 -5.18
C THR A 184 0.92 3.22 -6.14
N GLY A 185 1.24 4.50 -5.90
CA GLY A 185 0.60 5.63 -6.56
C GLY A 185 -0.86 5.86 -6.14
N ARG A 186 -1.39 5.07 -5.19
CA ARG A 186 -2.77 5.16 -4.69
C ARG A 186 -2.77 5.18 -3.16
N GLY A 187 -3.76 5.88 -2.58
CA GLY A 187 -4.01 5.84 -1.14
C GLY A 187 -4.54 4.47 -0.69
N SER A 188 -4.17 4.05 0.52
CA SER A 188 -4.61 2.78 1.12
C SER A 188 -5.55 3.02 2.30
N ALA A 189 -6.23 1.97 2.76
CA ALA A 189 -7.19 1.98 3.87
C ALA A 189 -6.50 1.92 5.25
N VAL A 190 -5.39 2.65 5.42
CA VAL A 190 -4.60 2.68 6.66
C VAL A 190 -4.35 4.11 7.14
N THR A 191 -4.28 4.26 8.46
CA THR A 191 -4.03 5.52 9.17
C THR A 191 -2.75 5.38 10.00
N ALA A 192 -1.95 6.44 10.06
CA ALA A 192 -0.77 6.50 10.94
C ALA A 192 -1.01 7.44 12.13
N THR A 193 -0.64 6.99 13.33
CA THR A 193 -0.72 7.75 14.58
C THR A 193 0.68 7.89 15.17
N LEU A 194 1.13 9.15 15.33
CA LEU A 194 2.44 9.47 15.89
C LEU A 194 2.42 9.35 17.42
N GLY A 195 3.38 8.59 17.95
CA GLY A 195 3.46 8.25 19.36
C GLY A 195 4.21 9.25 20.24
N SER A 196 4.10 10.57 20.04
CA SER A 196 4.58 11.60 21.00
C SER A 196 4.20 13.02 20.55
N ASP A 197 3.69 13.84 21.47
CA ASP A 197 3.52 15.31 21.61
C ASP A 197 3.65 16.28 20.41
N PHE A 198 3.55 15.83 19.17
CA PHE A 198 3.47 16.69 17.99
C PHE A 198 2.01 16.84 17.56
N SER A 199 1.39 17.93 17.98
CA SER A 199 0.12 18.40 17.44
C SER A 199 0.38 18.94 16.02
N ILE A 200 -0.01 18.19 14.99
CA ILE A 200 -0.10 18.77 13.65
C ILE A 200 -1.37 19.61 13.60
N HIS A 201 -1.20 20.91 13.37
CA HIS A 201 -2.30 21.84 13.15
C HIS A 201 -3.22 21.32 12.05
N GLU A 202 -4.45 21.03 12.46
CA GLU A 202 -5.62 20.90 11.62
C GLU A 202 -5.76 22.20 10.79
N GLN A 203 -5.64 22.12 9.46
CA GLN A 203 -6.36 23.08 8.62
C GLN A 203 -7.84 22.74 8.74
N ALA A 204 -8.44 23.27 9.81
CA ALA A 204 -9.86 23.30 10.00
C ALA A 204 -10.49 23.97 8.76
N THR A 205 -11.25 23.22 7.99
CA THR A 205 -12.23 23.80 7.07
C THR A 205 -13.34 24.42 7.91
N SER A 206 -13.08 25.61 8.45
CA SER A 206 -14.10 26.48 9.00
C SER A 206 -14.91 27.05 7.84
N LYS A 207 -16.21 26.79 7.85
CA LYS A 207 -17.19 27.36 6.93
C LYS A 207 -17.22 28.89 7.06
N THR A 208 -17.47 29.53 5.92
CA THR A 208 -18.07 30.87 5.69
C THR A 208 -17.10 32.02 5.42
N SER A 209 -16.85 32.36 4.15
CA SER A 209 -17.50 33.51 3.49
C SER A 209 -16.99 33.72 2.05
N THR A 210 -17.93 33.68 1.11
CA THR A 210 -18.04 34.43 -0.14
C THR A 210 -16.77 34.93 -0.84
N THR A 211 -16.42 34.32 -1.98
CA THR A 211 -16.21 35.09 -3.22
C THR A 211 -16.60 34.22 -4.42
N ARG A 212 -17.63 34.68 -5.16
CA ARG A 212 -18.11 34.10 -6.41
C ARG A 212 -17.09 34.34 -7.52
N LEU A 213 -16.79 33.32 -8.31
CA LEU A 213 -16.56 33.48 -9.74
C LEU A 213 -17.52 32.52 -10.46
N THR A 214 -18.59 33.12 -10.96
CA THR A 214 -19.56 32.57 -11.89
C THR A 214 -18.92 32.33 -13.25
N GLU A 215 -19.13 31.16 -13.84
CA GLU A 215 -19.48 31.08 -15.27
C GLU A 215 -20.24 29.78 -15.59
N GLN A 216 -21.56 29.97 -15.69
CA GLN A 216 -22.53 29.37 -16.62
C GLN A 216 -22.71 27.84 -16.66
N GLN A 217 -23.83 27.44 -16.05
CA GLN A 217 -24.60 26.24 -16.40
C GLN A 217 -25.11 26.33 -17.85
N GLN A 218 -25.08 25.21 -18.56
CA GLN A 218 -26.11 24.90 -19.56
C GLN A 218 -26.61 23.47 -19.33
N HIS A 219 -27.94 23.37 -19.21
CA HIS A 219 -28.76 22.18 -18.96
C HIS A 219 -28.55 21.07 -20.01
N GLU A 220 -28.54 19.81 -19.56
CA GLU A 220 -28.96 18.67 -20.37
C GLU A 220 -30.50 18.60 -20.44
N PRO A 221 -31.06 18.06 -21.53
CA PRO A 221 -32.23 17.21 -21.39
C PRO A 221 -31.99 15.78 -21.92
N ALA A 222 -32.57 14.85 -21.15
CA ALA A 222 -33.02 13.47 -21.39
C ALA A 222 -32.49 12.63 -22.58
N ALA A 223 -32.30 11.34 -22.24
CA ALA A 223 -31.70 10.24 -22.99
C ALA A 223 -32.49 9.73 -24.22
N GLU A 224 -31.76 9.13 -25.18
CA GLU A 224 -32.09 7.90 -25.91
C GLU A 224 -30.81 7.32 -26.61
N PRO A 225 -30.78 6.04 -27.08
CA PRO A 225 -29.58 5.19 -27.08
C PRO A 225 -28.78 5.14 -28.40
N VAL A 226 -27.63 4.43 -28.37
CA VAL A 226 -26.95 3.66 -29.46
C VAL A 226 -25.49 4.02 -29.79
N ALA A 227 -24.70 2.94 -29.97
CA ALA A 227 -23.46 2.75 -30.75
C ALA A 227 -22.08 3.03 -30.13
N THR A 228 -21.32 1.94 -30.03
CA THR A 228 -19.88 1.80 -29.83
C THR A 228 -19.11 2.65 -30.85
N LYS A 229 -18.54 3.79 -30.43
CA LYS A 229 -17.48 4.50 -31.17
C LYS A 229 -16.17 4.40 -30.39
N GLN A 230 -15.15 3.79 -31.02
CA GLN A 230 -13.77 3.84 -30.53
C GLN A 230 -13.38 5.32 -30.33
N ARG A 231 -12.98 5.67 -29.11
CA ARG A 231 -12.47 7.01 -28.79
C ARG A 231 -11.10 7.19 -29.45
N LEU A 232 -11.10 7.73 -30.66
CA LEU A 232 -9.89 8.24 -31.30
C LEU A 232 -9.44 9.49 -30.55
N ILE A 233 -8.26 9.45 -29.95
CA ILE A 233 -7.62 10.60 -29.30
C ILE A 233 -7.25 11.59 -30.42
N SER A 234 -7.71 12.84 -30.32
CA SER A 234 -7.42 13.84 -31.36
C SER A 234 -5.94 14.27 -31.33
N PRO A 235 -5.34 14.60 -32.49
CA PRO A 235 -3.96 15.08 -32.56
C PRO A 235 -3.69 16.32 -31.69
N GLU A 236 -4.68 17.19 -31.46
CA GLU A 236 -4.49 18.38 -30.60
C GLU A 236 -4.28 18.01 -29.13
N LEU A 237 -4.99 16.99 -28.62
CA LEU A 237 -4.82 16.49 -27.26
C LEU A 237 -3.46 15.83 -27.03
N ILE A 238 -2.87 15.30 -28.11
CA ILE A 238 -1.51 14.75 -28.09
C ILE A 238 -0.51 15.90 -28.05
N ALA A 239 -0.67 16.91 -28.91
CA ALA A 239 0.20 18.10 -28.94
C ALA A 239 0.22 18.84 -27.60
N GLU A 240 -0.95 19.06 -26.98
CA GLU A 240 -1.08 19.72 -25.68
C GLU A 240 -0.34 18.96 -24.56
N LYS A 241 -0.37 17.63 -24.58
CA LYS A 241 0.37 16.80 -23.62
C LYS A 241 1.89 16.91 -23.81
N PHE A 242 2.37 17.02 -25.04
CA PHE A 242 3.80 17.20 -25.30
C PHE A 242 4.29 18.59 -24.90
N ASP A 243 3.51 19.64 -25.16
CA ASP A 243 3.84 20.99 -24.76
C ASP A 243 3.85 21.17 -23.23
N ASN A 244 2.90 20.54 -22.53
CA ASN A 244 2.91 20.53 -21.07
C ASN A 244 4.11 19.77 -20.51
N LYS A 245 4.48 18.63 -21.10
CA LYS A 245 5.68 17.88 -20.69
C LYS A 245 6.96 18.68 -20.92
N ARG A 246 7.06 19.40 -22.04
CA ARG A 246 8.19 20.27 -22.36
C ARG A 246 8.31 21.42 -21.36
N ARG A 247 7.20 22.10 -21.07
CA ARG A 247 7.16 23.19 -20.07
C ARG A 247 7.57 22.73 -18.66
N VAL A 248 7.14 21.55 -18.23
CA VAL A 248 7.54 20.98 -16.93
C VAL A 248 9.05 20.68 -16.89
N ASN A 249 9.60 20.13 -17.97
CA ASN A 249 11.03 19.85 -18.06
C ASN A 249 11.87 21.14 -18.09
N ASP A 250 11.45 22.15 -18.84
CA ASP A 250 12.13 23.44 -18.92
C ASP A 250 12.11 24.16 -17.56
N ARG A 251 10.99 24.08 -16.84
CA ARG A 251 10.84 24.65 -15.49
C ARG A 251 11.72 23.91 -14.47
N MET A 252 11.85 22.58 -14.58
CA MET A 252 12.75 21.79 -13.74
C MET A 252 14.22 22.16 -14.00
N ALA A 253 14.61 22.35 -15.26
CA ALA A 253 15.97 22.76 -15.62
C ALA A 253 16.31 24.17 -15.07
N GLN A 254 15.37 25.10 -15.15
CA GLN A 254 15.52 26.44 -14.57
C GLN A 254 15.64 26.39 -13.04
N TRP A 255 14.89 25.50 -12.37
CA TRP A 255 14.97 25.31 -10.93
C TRP A 255 16.33 24.75 -10.51
N ILE A 256 16.82 23.71 -11.20
CA ILE A 256 18.14 23.12 -10.94
C ILE A 256 19.24 24.18 -11.14
N SER A 257 19.13 25.03 -12.17
CA SER A 257 20.06 26.13 -12.42
C SER A 257 20.02 27.19 -11.32
N SER A 258 18.83 27.54 -10.83
CA SER A 258 18.64 28.49 -9.72
C SER A 258 19.29 27.98 -8.42
N VAL A 259 19.08 26.71 -8.09
CA VAL A 259 19.70 26.07 -6.91
C VAL A 259 21.23 26.01 -7.05
N ARG A 260 21.74 25.68 -8.25
CA ARG A 260 23.19 25.61 -8.50
C ARG A 260 23.89 26.96 -8.40
N ASN A 261 23.22 28.03 -8.82
CA ASN A 261 23.79 29.37 -8.85
C ASN A 261 23.39 30.24 -7.65
N ASN A 262 22.65 29.68 -6.69
CA ASN A 262 22.11 30.37 -5.52
C ASN A 262 21.37 31.68 -5.87
N THR A 263 20.56 31.62 -6.93
CA THR A 263 19.72 32.74 -7.39
C THR A 263 18.25 32.38 -7.23
N ASP A 264 17.38 33.36 -7.00
CA ASP A 264 15.94 33.12 -6.85
C ASP A 264 15.32 32.49 -8.11
N PHE A 265 14.48 31.47 -7.89
CA PHE A 265 13.69 30.81 -8.92
C PHE A 265 12.41 31.63 -9.18
N LYS A 266 12.17 32.01 -10.43
CA LYS A 266 10.95 32.74 -10.86
C LYS A 266 9.93 31.80 -11.50
#